data_AF-A0A803PI69-F1
#
_entry.id   AF-A0A803PI69-F1
#
_cell.length_a   1.000
_cell.length_b   1.000
_cell.length_c   1.000
_cell.angle_alpha   90.00
_cell.angle_beta   90.00
_cell.angle_gamma   90.00
#
_symmetry.space_group_name_H-M   'P 1'
#
loop_
_entity.id
_entity.type
_entity.pdbx_description
1 polymer ?
#
loop_
_entity_poly.entity_id
_entity_poly.type
_entity_poly.pdbx_seq_one_letter_code
_entity_poly.pdbx_strand_id
1 'polypeptide(L)'
;MIVFKKNSGILLILISQILLGNTLYPVCLRLVIWSLGKITKRREFGYLLRNCKEIGYDHLLSSVRSTLLGLTVLGFIMVQLVLFCSLEWNSEAMDGMTLYQKFVAALFQVVNSRHAGESVVDISTISSAILVLFVIMMYLPPYTSFLPINYKDQQKKILSHDNNNSIGGRKSLLECFMFSPLSYLSIFIILISITERKNMKDDPLNFNVLNVIIEVISAYGNVGFSTGYSCKRRLHQGGDCVDRCYGFSGKWSSQGKFILIIVMFFGRLKKFSLKGGKAWKLS
;
A
#
# COMPACT_ATOMS: atom_id res chain seq x y z
N MET A 1 4.49 15.33 -5.86
CA MET A 1 4.81 16.43 -4.92
C MET A 1 6.26 16.95 -5.00
N ILE A 2 7.07 16.48 -5.97
CA ILE A 2 8.48 16.84 -6.12
C ILE A 2 8.72 18.37 -6.21
N VAL A 3 7.84 19.10 -6.92
CA VAL A 3 7.93 20.58 -7.04
C VAL A 3 7.86 21.28 -5.68
N PHE A 4 7.10 20.71 -4.73
CA PHE A 4 6.89 21.27 -3.40
C PHE A 4 7.88 20.74 -2.36
N LYS A 5 8.96 20.05 -2.76
CA LYS A 5 9.93 19.43 -1.82
C LYS A 5 10.55 20.41 -0.81
N LYS A 6 10.64 21.70 -1.16
CA LYS A 6 11.14 22.76 -0.27
C LYS A 6 10.09 23.34 0.68
N ASN A 7 8.80 23.13 0.41
CA ASN A 7 7.71 23.67 1.23
C ASN A 7 7.23 22.65 2.27
N SER A 8 7.92 22.62 3.41
CA SER A 8 7.63 21.71 4.52
C SER A 8 6.22 21.87 5.11
N GLY A 9 5.66 23.09 5.07
CA GLY A 9 4.32 23.35 5.62
C GLY A 9 3.23 22.56 4.90
N ILE A 10 3.26 22.57 3.56
CA ILE A 10 2.31 21.79 2.74
C ILE A 10 2.48 20.29 2.99
N LEU A 11 3.73 19.80 3.05
CA LEU A 11 4.00 18.39 3.29
C LEU A 11 3.46 17.92 4.65
N LEU A 12 3.59 18.73 5.71
CA LEU A 12 3.07 18.39 7.03
C LEU A 12 1.54 18.31 7.08
N ILE A 13 0.85 19.25 6.41
CA ILE A 13 -0.61 19.24 6.32
C ILE A 13 -1.08 17.94 5.62
N LEU A 14 -0.43 17.59 4.51
CA LEU A 14 -0.76 16.38 3.76
C LEU A 14 -0.45 15.09 4.54
N ILE A 15 0.67 15.03 5.28
CA ILE A 15 0.97 13.89 6.17
C ILE A 15 -0.17 13.65 7.14
N SER A 16 -0.68 14.71 7.77
CA SER A 16 -1.82 14.61 8.69
C SER A 16 -3.05 14.06 7.98
N GLN A 17 -3.39 14.57 6.80
CA GLN A 17 -4.54 14.13 6.02
C GLN A 17 -4.44 12.67 5.57
N ILE A 18 -3.24 12.22 5.14
CA ILE A 18 -2.99 10.84 4.72
C ILE A 18 -3.14 9.88 5.91
N LEU A 19 -2.59 10.25 7.08
CA LEU A 19 -2.71 9.46 8.30
C LEU A 19 -4.16 9.36 8.78
N LEU A 20 -4.90 10.47 8.80
CA LEU A 20 -6.33 10.49 9.14
C LEU A 20 -7.19 9.67 8.17
N GLY A 21 -6.68 9.41 6.97
CA GLY A 21 -7.32 8.61 5.93
C GLY A 21 -7.30 7.11 6.23
N ASN A 22 -7.17 6.30 5.17
CA ASN A 22 -7.44 4.86 5.20
C ASN A 22 -6.62 4.05 6.24
N THR A 23 -5.44 4.52 6.66
CA THR A 23 -4.57 3.80 7.61
C THR A 23 -5.04 3.92 9.05
N LEU A 24 -5.32 5.14 9.55
CA LEU A 24 -5.75 5.37 10.92
C LEU A 24 -7.23 5.76 11.05
N TYR A 25 -8.02 5.70 9.97
CA TYR A 25 -9.45 6.00 10.01
C TYR A 25 -10.20 5.36 11.20
N PRO A 26 -10.04 4.05 11.53
CA PRO A 26 -10.70 3.47 12.70
C PRO A 26 -10.28 4.11 14.03
N VAL A 27 -9.01 4.50 14.15
CA VAL A 27 -8.44 5.11 15.34
C VAL A 27 -8.96 6.54 15.48
N CYS A 28 -8.91 7.31 14.41
CA CYS A 28 -9.39 8.69 14.36
C CYS A 28 -10.90 8.76 14.61
N LEU A 29 -11.68 7.89 13.96
CA LEU A 29 -13.13 7.79 14.18
C LEU A 29 -13.46 7.53 15.64
N ARG A 30 -12.74 6.60 16.29
CA ARG A 30 -12.93 6.30 17.71
C ARG A 30 -12.59 7.49 18.61
N LEU A 31 -11.49 8.19 18.32
CA LEU A 31 -11.09 9.39 19.06
C LEU A 31 -12.13 10.52 18.92
N VAL A 32 -12.70 10.70 17.73
CA VAL A 32 -13.78 11.68 17.49
C VAL A 32 -15.02 11.33 18.31
N ILE A 33 -15.48 10.08 18.28
CA ILE A 33 -16.64 9.64 19.06
C ILE A 33 -16.40 9.81 20.56
N TRP A 34 -15.20 9.48 21.04
CA TRP A 34 -14.82 9.66 22.44
C TRP A 34 -14.78 11.13 22.85
N SER A 35 -14.24 12.01 21.99
CA SER A 35 -14.22 13.47 22.21
C SER A 35 -15.63 14.05 22.26
N LEU A 36 -16.50 13.67 21.31
CA LEU A 36 -17.92 14.05 21.30
C LEU A 36 -18.64 13.54 22.56
N GLY A 37 -18.34 12.32 23.01
CA GLY A 37 -18.88 11.79 24.27
C GLY A 37 -18.50 12.64 25.49
N LYS A 38 -17.28 13.17 25.53
CA LYS A 38 -16.83 14.07 26.62
C LYS A 38 -17.47 15.46 26.54
N ILE A 39 -17.60 16.03 25.35
CA ILE A 39 -18.15 17.37 25.14
C ILE A 39 -19.66 17.38 25.39
N THR A 40 -20.39 16.45 24.75
CA THR A 40 -21.86 16.47 24.74
C THR A 40 -22.47 15.74 25.95
N LYS A 41 -21.68 14.95 26.70
CA LYS A 41 -22.10 14.10 27.85
C LYS A 41 -23.30 13.19 27.58
N ARG A 42 -23.62 12.91 26.31
CA ARG A 42 -24.71 11.99 25.93
C ARG A 42 -24.29 10.54 26.14
N ARG A 43 -25.19 9.74 26.71
CA ARG A 43 -24.96 8.31 26.98
C ARG A 43 -24.82 7.47 25.70
N GLU A 44 -25.36 7.96 24.58
CA GLU A 44 -25.35 7.32 23.25
C GLU A 44 -23.93 7.06 22.72
N PHE A 45 -23.01 8.02 22.87
CA PHE A 45 -21.62 7.85 22.40
C PHE A 45 -20.86 6.79 23.23
N GLY A 46 -21.14 6.73 24.53
CA GLY A 46 -20.62 5.69 25.40
C GLY A 46 -21.14 4.30 25.03
N TYR A 47 -22.43 4.21 24.68
CA TYR A 47 -23.05 2.98 24.19
C TYR A 47 -22.40 2.52 22.88
N LEU A 48 -22.20 3.43 21.93
CA LEU A 48 -21.59 3.14 20.63
C LEU A 48 -20.15 2.60 20.74
N LEU A 49 -19.34 3.15 21.66
CA LEU A 49 -17.97 2.70 21.92
C LEU A 49 -17.87 1.37 22.69
N ARG A 50 -18.94 0.98 23.41
CA ARG A 50 -19.00 -0.24 24.21
C ARG A 50 -19.56 -1.42 23.41
N ASN A 51 -20.56 -1.16 22.57
CA ASN A 51 -21.28 -2.16 21.78
C ASN A 51 -20.86 -2.19 20.29
N CYS A 52 -19.57 -1.96 20.02
CA CYS A 52 -19.03 -1.92 18.65
C CYS A 52 -19.31 -3.19 17.82
N LYS A 53 -19.48 -4.36 18.47
CA LYS A 53 -19.77 -5.62 17.79
C LYS A 53 -21.23 -5.77 17.33
N GLU A 54 -22.16 -5.13 18.03
CA GLU A 54 -23.61 -5.25 17.76
C GLU A 54 -24.04 -4.30 16.63
N ILE A 55 -23.34 -3.18 16.49
CA ILE A 55 -23.62 -2.16 15.46
C ILE A 55 -23.20 -2.63 14.06
N GLY A 56 -22.32 -3.64 13.96
CA GLY A 56 -21.94 -4.27 12.69
C GLY A 56 -21.12 -3.38 11.74
N TYR A 57 -20.61 -2.23 12.19
CA TYR A 57 -19.77 -1.36 11.37
C TYR A 57 -18.30 -1.80 11.41
N ASP A 58 -17.79 -2.36 10.30
CA ASP A 58 -16.44 -2.92 10.15
C ASP A 58 -15.31 -2.03 10.68
N HIS A 59 -15.44 -0.71 10.49
CA HIS A 59 -14.40 0.25 10.86
C HIS A 59 -14.47 0.70 12.33
N LEU A 60 -15.54 0.39 13.06
CA LEU A 60 -15.64 0.70 14.49
C LEU A 60 -14.97 -0.40 15.30
N LEU A 61 -13.65 -0.28 15.44
CA LEU A 61 -12.84 -1.22 16.20
C LEU A 61 -12.99 -1.02 17.71
N SER A 62 -12.91 -2.13 18.46
CA SER A 62 -12.79 -2.12 19.93
C SER A 62 -11.55 -1.36 20.40
N SER A 63 -11.55 -0.86 21.63
CA SER A 63 -10.49 0.00 22.19
C SER A 63 -9.11 -0.60 22.03
N VAL A 64 -8.97 -1.86 22.43
CA VAL A 64 -7.69 -2.57 22.38
C VAL A 64 -7.22 -2.74 20.94
N ARG A 65 -8.12 -3.05 20.01
CA ARG A 65 -7.78 -3.23 18.59
C ARG A 65 -7.38 -1.93 17.91
N SER A 66 -8.09 -0.85 18.23
CA SER A 66 -7.81 0.48 17.70
C SER A 66 -6.47 1.01 18.19
N THR A 67 -6.16 0.86 19.49
CA THR A 67 -4.86 1.24 20.03
C THR A 67 -3.72 0.38 19.49
N LEU A 68 -3.97 -0.93 19.31
CA LEU A 68 -2.99 -1.84 18.74
C LEU A 68 -2.64 -1.48 17.29
N LEU A 69 -3.66 -1.21 16.48
CA LEU A 69 -3.49 -0.78 15.09
C LEU A 69 -2.71 0.54 15.02
N GLY A 70 -3.03 1.50 15.89
CA GLY A 70 -2.28 2.75 15.98
C GLY A 70 -0.80 2.51 16.30
N LEU A 71 -0.51 1.63 17.26
CA LEU A 71 0.85 1.29 17.66
C LEU A 71 1.63 0.59 16.53
N THR A 72 1.01 -0.33 15.79
CA THR A 72 1.68 -1.04 14.69
C THR A 72 1.94 -0.13 13.50
N VAL A 73 1.00 0.76 13.16
CA VAL A 73 1.20 1.77 12.10
C VAL A 73 2.33 2.73 12.48
N LEU A 74 2.35 3.23 13.72
CA LEU A 74 3.43 4.07 14.22
C LEU A 74 4.79 3.35 14.16
N GLY A 75 4.84 2.08 14.60
CA GLY A 75 6.05 1.26 14.52
C GLY A 75 6.57 1.08 13.10
N PHE A 76 5.68 0.84 12.13
CA PHE A 76 6.07 0.72 10.73
C PHE A 76 6.59 2.02 10.12
N ILE A 77 5.97 3.16 10.45
CA ILE A 77 6.45 4.46 10.01
C ILE A 77 7.83 4.73 10.63
N MET A 78 8.02 4.43 11.91
CA MET A 78 9.31 4.63 12.57
C MET A 78 10.42 3.77 11.96
N VAL A 79 10.19 2.47 11.74
CA VAL A 79 11.18 1.59 11.12
C VAL A 79 11.55 2.07 9.72
N GLN A 80 10.55 2.42 8.90
CA GLN A 80 10.79 2.95 7.56
C GLN A 80 11.52 4.29 7.59
N LEU A 81 11.15 5.20 8.50
CA LEU A 81 11.78 6.51 8.63
C LEU A 81 13.26 6.37 9.00
N VAL A 82 13.58 5.49 9.95
CA VAL A 82 14.96 5.22 10.36
C VAL A 82 15.76 4.65 9.19
N LEU A 83 15.25 3.61 8.51
CA LEU A 83 15.94 3.02 7.36
C LEU A 83 16.11 4.00 6.21
N PHE A 84 15.07 4.78 5.91
CA PHE A 84 15.10 5.80 4.86
C PHE A 84 16.12 6.89 5.18
N CYS A 85 16.10 7.44 6.39
CA CYS A 85 17.05 8.47 6.79
C CYS A 85 18.49 7.92 6.79
N SER A 86 18.72 6.70 7.27
CA SER A 86 20.06 6.11 7.32
C SER A 86 20.69 5.89 5.93
N LEU A 87 19.91 5.49 4.93
CA LEU A 87 20.41 5.15 3.60
C LEU A 87 20.39 6.33 2.62
N GLU A 88 19.43 7.25 2.74
CA GLU A 88 19.20 8.33 1.75
C GLU A 88 19.62 9.72 2.23
N TRP A 89 20.24 9.87 3.41
CA TRP A 89 20.61 11.20 3.92
C TRP A 89 21.54 11.97 2.99
N ASN A 90 22.45 11.23 2.35
CA ASN A 90 23.52 11.74 1.50
C ASN A 90 23.33 11.37 0.02
N SER A 91 22.13 10.89 -0.37
CA SER A 91 21.86 10.55 -1.77
C SER A 91 21.42 11.77 -2.58
N GLU A 92 21.53 11.67 -3.91
CA GLU A 92 21.08 12.71 -4.85
C GLU A 92 19.59 13.04 -4.68
N ALA A 93 18.79 12.07 -4.21
CA ALA A 93 17.36 12.23 -3.99
C ALA A 93 17.05 13.34 -2.96
N MET A 94 17.92 13.48 -1.95
CA MET A 94 17.75 14.44 -0.85
C MET A 94 18.66 15.67 -0.98
N ASP A 95 19.34 15.83 -2.11
CA ASP A 95 20.28 16.94 -2.29
C ASP A 95 19.59 18.31 -2.42
N GLY A 96 20.27 19.34 -1.92
CA GLY A 96 19.81 20.74 -1.93
C GLY A 96 18.68 21.07 -0.93
N MET A 97 18.47 20.23 0.10
CA MET A 97 17.49 20.46 1.18
C MET A 97 18.17 20.66 2.54
N THR A 98 17.58 21.52 3.37
CA THR A 98 18.00 21.71 4.78
C THR A 98 17.68 20.47 5.62
N LEU A 99 18.34 20.29 6.77
CA LEU A 99 18.12 19.12 7.66
C LEU A 99 16.64 18.93 8.03
N TYR A 100 15.94 20.03 8.32
CA TYR A 100 14.50 20.01 8.62
C TYR A 100 13.67 19.57 7.41
N GLN A 101 13.95 20.12 6.22
CA GLN A 101 13.27 19.72 4.99
C GLN A 101 13.51 18.25 4.65
N LYS A 102 14.75 17.76 4.79
CA LYS A 102 15.09 16.35 4.59
C LYS A 102 14.26 15.43 5.49
N PHE A 103 14.16 15.76 6.78
CA PHE A 103 13.37 14.98 7.73
C PHE A 103 11.88 14.97 7.36
N VAL A 104 11.29 16.14 7.06
CA VAL A 104 9.88 16.23 6.67
C VAL A 104 9.61 15.50 5.35
N ALA A 105 10.53 15.59 4.38
CA ALA A 105 10.42 14.88 3.11
C ALA A 105 10.54 13.35 3.30
N ALA A 106 11.46 12.88 4.15
CA ALA A 106 11.58 11.47 4.49
C ALA A 106 10.30 10.95 5.17
N LEU A 107 9.78 11.70 6.15
CA LEU A 107 8.52 11.38 6.82
C LEU A 107 7.34 11.34 5.81
N PHE A 108 7.25 12.33 4.93
CA PHE A 108 6.25 12.36 3.87
C PHE A 108 6.34 11.13 2.98
N GLN A 109 7.53 10.79 2.50
CA GLN A 109 7.74 9.66 1.59
C GLN A 109 7.36 8.33 2.24
N VAL A 110 7.74 8.15 3.51
CA VAL A 110 7.45 6.92 4.27
C VAL A 110 5.96 6.78 4.59
N VAL A 111 5.27 7.87 4.94
CA VAL A 111 3.81 7.81 5.19
C VAL A 111 3.05 7.49 3.90
N ASN A 112 3.49 8.04 2.76
CA ASN A 112 2.88 7.77 1.45
C ASN A 112 3.15 6.36 0.89
N SER A 113 4.07 5.60 1.49
CA SER A 113 4.43 4.26 0.98
C SER A 113 3.30 3.25 1.03
N ARG A 114 2.29 3.49 1.87
CA ARG A 114 1.13 2.58 2.00
C ARG A 114 -0.04 3.02 1.14
N HIS A 115 -0.33 4.33 1.08
CA HIS A 115 -1.48 4.89 0.36
C HIS A 115 -1.21 6.36 -0.01
N ALA A 116 -1.91 6.84 -1.05
CA ALA A 116 -1.91 8.20 -1.65
C ALA A 116 -1.03 8.39 -2.90
N GLY A 117 0.09 7.67 -3.03
CA GLY A 117 0.82 7.60 -4.30
C GLY A 117 1.59 8.87 -4.66
N GLU A 118 1.64 9.83 -3.75
CA GLU A 118 2.41 11.05 -3.93
C GLU A 118 3.87 10.83 -3.55
N SER A 119 4.77 11.19 -4.45
CA SER A 119 6.21 11.19 -4.17
C SER A 119 6.74 12.62 -4.02
N VAL A 120 7.61 12.81 -3.03
CA VAL A 120 8.37 14.06 -2.82
C VAL A 120 9.78 13.97 -3.39
N VAL A 121 10.33 12.75 -3.42
CA VAL A 121 11.59 12.40 -4.06
C VAL A 121 11.35 11.51 -5.27
N ASP A 122 12.29 11.51 -6.21
CA ASP A 122 12.24 10.56 -7.32
C ASP A 122 12.48 9.14 -6.79
N ILE A 123 11.50 8.26 -6.95
CA ILE A 123 11.55 6.88 -6.45
C ILE A 123 12.69 6.11 -7.14
N SER A 124 13.03 6.48 -8.36
CA SER A 124 14.02 5.77 -9.16
C SER A 124 15.48 6.13 -8.85
N THR A 125 15.72 7.16 -8.02
CA THR A 125 17.06 7.49 -7.49
C THR A 125 17.29 6.91 -6.09
N ILE A 126 16.27 6.31 -5.48
CA ILE A 126 16.35 5.71 -4.14
C ILE A 126 17.05 4.35 -4.23
N SER A 127 17.79 3.99 -3.18
CA SER A 127 18.42 2.67 -3.04
C SER A 127 17.44 1.50 -3.17
N SER A 128 17.89 0.42 -3.81
CA SER A 128 17.05 -0.77 -4.03
C SER A 128 16.56 -1.42 -2.73
N ALA A 129 17.30 -1.27 -1.62
CA ALA A 129 16.88 -1.77 -0.31
C ALA A 129 15.58 -1.11 0.18
N ILE A 130 15.45 0.21 0.01
CA ILE A 130 14.21 0.94 0.37
C ILE A 130 13.09 0.62 -0.61
N LEU A 131 13.39 0.42 -1.89
CA LEU A 131 12.38 0.01 -2.86
C LEU A 131 11.75 -1.34 -2.49
N VAL A 132 12.55 -2.31 -2.06
CA VAL A 132 12.04 -3.60 -1.53
C VAL A 132 11.20 -3.39 -0.28
N LEU A 133 11.63 -2.50 0.62
CA LEU A 133 10.85 -2.15 1.81
C LEU A 133 9.50 -1.54 1.45
N PHE A 134 9.45 -0.61 0.48
CA PHE A 134 8.21 -0.03 -0.02
C PHE A 134 7.32 -1.08 -0.69
N VAL A 135 7.88 -2.01 -1.47
CA VAL A 135 7.13 -3.12 -2.04
C VAL A 135 6.40 -3.93 -0.96
N ILE A 136 7.09 -4.27 0.13
CA ILE A 136 6.47 -4.99 1.25
C ILE A 136 5.35 -4.15 1.88
N MET A 137 5.58 -2.85 2.07
CA MET A 137 4.63 -1.94 2.72
C MET A 137 3.39 -1.64 1.87
N MET A 138 3.54 -1.56 0.55
CA MET A 138 2.44 -1.43 -0.43
C MET A 138 1.58 -2.70 -0.48
N TYR A 139 2.19 -3.87 -0.29
CA TYR A 139 1.48 -5.14 -0.28
C TYR A 139 0.65 -5.35 1.00
N LEU A 140 1.19 -4.95 2.17
CA LEU A 140 0.55 -5.14 3.46
C LEU A 140 -0.76 -4.32 3.59
N PRO A 141 -1.90 -4.97 3.90
CA PRO A 141 -3.17 -4.26 4.13
C PRO A 141 -3.08 -3.17 5.21
N PRO A 142 -3.94 -2.13 5.17
CA PRO A 142 -3.92 -1.04 6.14
C PRO A 142 -4.21 -1.51 7.58
N TYR A 143 -5.01 -2.57 7.75
CA TYR A 143 -5.42 -3.11 9.05
C TYR A 143 -4.45 -4.17 9.62
N THR A 144 -3.22 -4.27 9.09
CA THR A 144 -2.25 -5.25 9.60
C THR A 144 -1.80 -4.91 11.01
N SER A 145 -1.94 -5.88 11.91
CA SER A 145 -1.48 -5.79 13.29
C SER A 145 -0.68 -7.04 13.63
N PHE A 146 0.58 -6.86 14.04
CA PHE A 146 1.52 -7.95 14.35
C PHE A 146 1.41 -8.47 15.78
N LEU A 147 0.70 -7.75 16.65
CA LEU A 147 0.52 -8.16 18.04
C LEU A 147 -0.61 -9.19 18.16
N PRO A 148 -0.42 -10.27 18.95
CA PRO A 148 -1.31 -11.42 18.99
C PRO A 148 -2.57 -11.05 19.77
N ILE A 149 -3.61 -10.59 19.07
CA ILE A 149 -4.96 -10.55 19.61
C ILE A 149 -5.78 -11.53 18.81
N ASN A 150 -6.14 -12.66 19.43
CA ASN A 150 -7.15 -13.67 19.05
C ASN A 150 -7.87 -13.47 17.70
N TYR A 151 -7.11 -13.38 16.60
CA TYR A 151 -7.66 -13.30 15.25
C TYR A 151 -8.33 -14.63 14.88
N LYS A 152 -7.88 -15.71 15.55
CA LYS A 152 -8.48 -17.03 15.53
C LYS A 152 -9.97 -17.03 15.88
N ASP A 153 -10.46 -16.14 16.76
CA ASP A 153 -11.84 -16.18 17.23
C ASP A 153 -12.86 -15.58 16.24
N GLN A 154 -12.47 -14.56 15.46
CA GLN A 154 -13.37 -13.99 14.42
C GLN A 154 -13.32 -14.80 13.12
N GLN A 155 -12.16 -15.33 12.74
CA GLN A 155 -12.07 -16.21 11.58
C GLN A 155 -12.80 -17.54 11.81
N LYS A 156 -12.76 -18.10 13.05
CA LYS A 156 -13.60 -19.24 13.45
C LYS A 156 -15.09 -18.91 13.31
N LYS A 157 -15.56 -17.75 13.78
CA LYS A 157 -17.00 -17.40 13.72
C LYS A 157 -17.52 -17.22 12.28
N ILE A 158 -16.72 -16.63 11.39
CA ILE A 158 -17.07 -16.52 9.96
C ILE A 158 -17.13 -17.91 9.31
N LEU A 159 -16.23 -18.82 9.70
CA LEU A 159 -16.21 -20.20 9.22
C LEU A 159 -17.40 -21.03 9.75
N SER A 160 -17.83 -20.78 10.99
CA SER A 160 -18.98 -21.46 11.62
C SER A 160 -20.32 -21.06 11.01
N HIS A 161 -20.45 -19.82 10.50
CA HIS A 161 -21.70 -19.35 9.90
C HIS A 161 -21.92 -19.88 8.47
N ASP A 162 -20.84 -20.22 7.76
CA ASP A 162 -20.86 -20.79 6.40
C ASP A 162 -21.22 -22.30 6.41
N ASN A 163 -21.16 -22.97 7.57
CA ASN A 163 -21.39 -24.42 7.68
C ASN A 163 -22.89 -24.80 7.78
N ASN A 164 -23.80 -23.85 8.02
CA ASN A 164 -25.23 -24.12 8.08
C ASN A 164 -25.95 -23.99 6.72
N ASN A 165 -25.28 -23.51 5.67
CA ASN A 165 -25.85 -23.35 4.33
C ASN A 165 -25.20 -24.29 3.31
N SER A 166 -25.09 -25.58 3.64
CA SER A 166 -24.69 -26.60 2.68
C SER A 166 -25.90 -27.07 1.85
N ILE A 167 -26.16 -26.42 0.72
CA ILE A 167 -26.87 -27.05 -0.40
C ILE A 167 -25.82 -27.57 -1.38
N GLY A 168 -25.87 -28.87 -1.64
CA GLY A 168 -24.93 -29.62 -2.45
C GLY A 168 -24.87 -29.16 -3.91
N GLY A 169 -23.67 -29.20 -4.48
CA GLY A 169 -23.44 -28.97 -5.90
C GLY A 169 -22.00 -28.54 -6.21
N ARG A 170 -21.18 -29.47 -6.72
CA ARG A 170 -19.89 -29.25 -7.43
C ARG A 170 -18.93 -28.20 -6.82
N LYS A 171 -18.32 -28.50 -5.67
CA LYS A 171 -17.13 -27.78 -5.16
C LYS A 171 -15.87 -28.62 -5.35
N SER A 172 -15.31 -28.66 -6.55
CA SER A 172 -14.06 -29.42 -6.78
C SER A 172 -13.13 -28.81 -7.84
N LEU A 173 -13.65 -28.14 -8.88
CA LEU A 173 -12.79 -27.52 -9.91
C LEU A 173 -12.48 -26.02 -9.67
N LEU A 174 -13.38 -25.28 -9.02
CA LEU A 174 -13.16 -23.87 -8.67
C LEU A 174 -12.29 -23.68 -7.42
N GLU A 175 -12.18 -24.71 -6.57
CA GLU A 175 -11.31 -24.68 -5.38
C GLU A 175 -9.83 -24.89 -5.74
N CYS A 176 -9.54 -25.58 -6.85
CA CYS A 176 -8.18 -25.75 -7.38
C CYS A 176 -7.58 -24.44 -7.92
N PHE A 177 -8.44 -23.45 -8.24
CA PHE A 177 -8.03 -22.13 -8.73
C PHE A 177 -7.95 -21.05 -7.65
N MET A 178 -8.25 -21.34 -6.38
CA MET A 178 -8.07 -20.39 -5.26
C MET A 178 -6.58 -20.26 -4.89
N PHE A 179 -5.81 -19.76 -5.84
CA PHE A 179 -4.41 -19.39 -5.66
C PHE A 179 -4.28 -18.31 -4.56
N SER A 180 -3.17 -18.32 -3.81
CA SER A 180 -2.86 -17.27 -2.84
C SER A 180 -2.74 -15.90 -3.55
N PRO A 181 -3.07 -14.77 -2.90
CA PRO A 181 -2.86 -13.44 -3.46
C PRO A 181 -1.43 -13.22 -4.02
N LEU A 182 -0.43 -13.85 -3.40
CA LEU A 182 0.96 -13.80 -3.87
C LEU A 182 1.13 -14.50 -5.22
N SER A 183 0.53 -15.68 -5.41
CA SER A 183 0.63 -16.40 -6.69
C SER A 183 -0.03 -15.64 -7.84
N TYR A 184 -1.16 -14.97 -7.62
CA TYR A 184 -1.75 -14.11 -8.66
C TYR A 184 -0.81 -12.95 -9.04
N LEU A 185 -0.20 -12.29 -8.05
CA LEU A 185 0.77 -11.23 -8.30
C LEU A 185 1.98 -11.74 -9.09
N SER A 186 2.52 -12.90 -8.71
CA SER A 186 3.62 -13.53 -9.45
C SER A 186 3.24 -13.81 -10.91
N ILE A 187 2.03 -14.33 -11.16
CA ILE A 187 1.54 -14.56 -12.53
C ILE A 187 1.46 -13.24 -13.32
N PHE A 188 0.92 -12.17 -12.73
CA PHE A 188 0.86 -10.87 -13.41
C PHE A 188 2.24 -10.27 -13.69
N ILE A 189 3.19 -10.39 -12.75
CA ILE A 189 4.58 -9.96 -12.95
C ILE A 189 5.21 -10.73 -14.12
N ILE A 190 5.02 -12.04 -14.19
CA ILE A 190 5.52 -12.88 -15.28
C ILE A 190 4.89 -12.46 -16.61
N LEU A 191 3.58 -12.28 -16.67
CA LEU A 191 2.86 -11.87 -17.87
C LEU A 191 3.37 -10.52 -18.39
N ILE A 192 3.49 -9.52 -17.53
CA ILE A 192 4.01 -8.19 -17.91
C ILE A 192 5.47 -8.31 -18.37
N SER A 193 6.28 -9.13 -17.71
CA SER A 193 7.68 -9.35 -18.12
C SER A 193 7.79 -10.03 -19.49
N ILE A 194 6.85 -10.91 -19.86
CA ILE A 194 6.77 -11.51 -21.19
C ILE A 194 6.35 -10.48 -22.23
N THR A 195 5.31 -9.69 -21.93
CA THR A 195 4.77 -8.67 -22.83
C THR A 195 5.80 -7.56 -23.12
N GLU A 196 6.52 -7.11 -22.09
CA GLU A 196 7.52 -6.03 -22.18
C GLU A 196 8.94 -6.56 -22.46
N ARG A 197 9.10 -7.85 -22.81
CA ARG A 197 10.40 -8.51 -23.00
C ARG A 197 11.32 -7.78 -23.97
N LYS A 198 10.78 -7.16 -25.02
CA LYS A 198 11.57 -6.38 -25.99
C LYS A 198 12.15 -5.13 -25.35
N ASN A 199 11.30 -4.33 -24.69
CA ASN A 199 11.71 -3.11 -23.97
C ASN A 199 12.71 -3.41 -22.83
N MET A 200 12.58 -4.57 -22.16
CA MET A 200 13.56 -5.02 -21.16
C MET A 200 14.94 -5.34 -21.74
N LYS A 201 15.00 -5.83 -22.99
CA LYS A 201 16.28 -6.07 -23.68
C LYS A 201 16.90 -4.78 -24.17
N ASP A 202 16.08 -3.87 -24.69
CA ASP A 202 16.55 -2.64 -25.32
C ASP A 202 16.95 -1.57 -24.27
N ASP A 203 16.22 -1.46 -23.16
CA ASP A 203 16.44 -0.46 -22.10
C ASP A 203 16.45 -1.08 -20.68
N PRO A 204 17.43 -1.95 -20.33
CA PRO A 204 17.39 -2.76 -19.10
C PRO A 204 17.48 -1.94 -17.80
N LEU A 205 18.02 -0.72 -17.83
CA LEU A 205 18.10 0.15 -16.64
C LEU A 205 16.74 0.74 -16.24
N ASN A 206 15.91 1.09 -17.22
CA ASN A 206 14.54 1.57 -16.99
C ASN A 206 13.58 0.37 -16.85
N PHE A 207 13.68 -0.60 -17.76
CA PHE A 207 12.86 -1.80 -17.79
C PHE A 207 13.57 -2.97 -17.09
N ASN A 208 13.69 -2.85 -15.77
CA ASN A 208 14.14 -3.95 -14.92
C ASN A 208 12.95 -4.63 -14.21
N VAL A 209 13.19 -5.84 -13.71
CA VAL A 209 12.16 -6.63 -13.03
C VAL A 209 11.71 -5.95 -11.72
N LEU A 210 12.60 -5.27 -11.00
CA LEU A 210 12.26 -4.57 -9.75
C LEU A 210 11.25 -3.42 -9.98
N ASN A 211 11.43 -2.63 -11.03
CA ASN A 211 10.55 -1.52 -11.44
C ASN A 211 9.19 -2.06 -11.88
N VAL A 212 9.17 -3.20 -12.57
CA VAL A 212 7.91 -3.91 -12.90
C VAL A 212 7.22 -4.40 -11.62
N ILE A 213 7.95 -5.00 -10.69
CA ILE A 213 7.39 -5.44 -9.39
C ILE A 213 6.80 -4.26 -8.63
N ILE A 214 7.49 -3.11 -8.58
CA ILE A 214 7.01 -1.89 -7.94
C ILE A 214 5.70 -1.43 -8.58
N GLU A 215 5.63 -1.32 -9.91
CA GLU A 215 4.40 -0.93 -10.61
C GLU A 215 3.24 -1.89 -10.35
N VAL A 216 3.48 -3.21 -10.46
CA VAL A 216 2.42 -4.22 -10.29
C VAL A 216 1.89 -4.23 -8.85
N ILE A 217 2.77 -4.15 -7.86
CA ILE A 217 2.37 -4.16 -6.45
C ILE A 217 1.74 -2.83 -6.06
N SER A 218 2.24 -1.70 -6.57
CA SER A 218 1.61 -0.40 -6.43
C SER A 218 0.20 -0.37 -7.04
N ALA A 219 0.02 -0.95 -8.23
CA ALA A 219 -1.28 -1.10 -8.88
C ALA A 219 -2.24 -1.97 -8.07
N TYR A 220 -1.78 -3.12 -7.56
CA TYR A 220 -2.59 -4.02 -6.74
C TYR A 220 -2.93 -3.47 -5.35
N GLY A 221 -2.00 -2.72 -4.75
CA GLY A 221 -2.20 -2.00 -3.49
C GLY A 221 -3.03 -0.73 -3.66
N ASN A 222 -3.26 -0.31 -4.92
CA ASN A 222 -3.82 0.99 -5.29
C ASN A 222 -3.08 2.14 -4.58
N VAL A 223 -1.75 2.05 -4.52
CA VAL A 223 -0.89 3.02 -3.85
C VAL A 223 -0.62 4.19 -4.80
N GLY A 224 -0.10 3.90 -6.00
CA GLY A 224 0.19 4.93 -7.02
C GLY A 224 1.66 5.35 -7.09
N PHE A 225 2.55 4.68 -6.36
CA PHE A 225 3.99 4.83 -6.56
C PHE A 225 4.44 4.29 -7.91
N SER A 226 5.36 5.02 -8.53
CA SER A 226 5.93 4.73 -9.82
C SER A 226 7.38 5.19 -9.85
N THR A 227 8.26 4.39 -10.44
CA THR A 227 9.67 4.76 -10.68
C THR A 227 9.81 5.77 -11.83
N GLY A 228 8.74 6.01 -12.61
CA GLY A 228 8.82 6.84 -13.81
C GLY A 228 9.71 6.25 -14.90
N TYR A 229 9.90 7.03 -15.97
CA TYR A 229 10.81 6.70 -17.07
C TYR A 229 11.74 7.90 -17.30
N SER A 230 13.04 7.66 -17.44
CA SER A 230 13.99 8.71 -17.79
C SER A 230 14.93 8.29 -18.92
N CYS A 231 15.05 9.17 -19.92
CA CYS A 231 15.95 9.06 -21.05
C CYS A 231 17.43 9.04 -20.62
N LYS A 232 17.78 9.72 -19.51
CA LYS A 232 19.14 9.72 -18.96
C LYS A 232 19.63 8.32 -18.56
N ARG A 233 18.71 7.39 -18.30
CA ARG A 233 19.00 6.00 -17.92
C ARG A 233 19.07 5.04 -19.11
N ARG A 234 18.99 5.50 -20.36
CA ARG A 234 19.18 4.61 -21.52
C ARG A 234 20.67 4.33 -21.75
N LEU A 235 21.00 3.07 -22.00
CA LEU A 235 22.36 2.66 -22.39
C LEU A 235 22.68 3.09 -23.83
N HIS A 236 21.71 2.98 -24.73
CA HIS A 236 21.84 3.40 -26.12
C HIS A 236 21.10 4.72 -26.34
N GLN A 237 21.86 5.82 -26.50
CA GLN A 237 21.31 7.17 -26.74
C GLN A 237 20.89 7.40 -28.21
N GLY A 238 20.76 6.34 -29.02
CA GLY A 238 20.60 6.41 -30.47
C GLY A 238 19.21 6.79 -30.99
N GLY A 239 18.41 7.57 -30.25
CA GLY A 239 17.09 8.00 -30.71
C GLY A 239 16.55 9.20 -29.96
N ASP A 240 15.60 9.91 -30.57
CA ASP A 240 14.97 11.10 -30.03
C ASP A 240 14.13 10.74 -28.79
N CYS A 241 14.73 10.87 -27.61
CA CYS A 241 14.13 10.52 -26.33
C CYS A 241 13.84 11.78 -25.54
N VAL A 242 12.56 12.00 -25.25
CA VAL A 242 12.09 13.14 -24.47
C VAL A 242 11.58 12.66 -23.12
N ASP A 243 12.15 13.20 -22.05
CA ASP A 243 11.66 12.98 -20.68
C ASP A 243 10.24 13.54 -20.56
N ARG A 244 9.31 12.70 -20.11
CA ARG A 244 7.89 13.04 -19.95
C ARG A 244 7.44 12.71 -18.53
N CYS A 245 6.54 13.52 -18.00
CA CYS A 245 5.96 13.36 -16.66
C CYS A 245 4.82 12.33 -16.67
N TYR A 246 5.11 11.09 -17.05
CA TYR A 246 4.20 9.96 -16.88
C TYR A 246 4.83 8.90 -15.96
N GLY A 247 4.01 8.09 -15.29
CA GLY A 247 4.49 6.93 -14.53
C GLY A 247 5.13 5.89 -15.46
N PHE A 248 5.98 5.01 -14.95
CA PHE A 248 6.73 4.02 -15.72
C PHE A 248 5.84 3.20 -16.68
N SER A 249 4.65 2.81 -16.23
CA SER A 249 3.62 2.12 -17.02
C SER A 249 3.09 2.90 -18.24
N GLY A 250 3.32 4.22 -18.29
CA GLY A 250 3.02 5.08 -19.45
C GLY A 250 3.83 4.73 -20.69
N LYS A 251 5.08 4.26 -20.54
CA LYS A 251 5.94 3.83 -21.66
C LYS A 251 5.66 2.40 -22.13
N TRP A 252 4.92 1.61 -21.36
CA TRP A 252 4.64 0.21 -21.68
C TRP A 252 3.77 0.06 -22.94
N SER A 253 3.80 -1.13 -23.52
CA SER A 253 2.92 -1.52 -24.61
C SER A 253 1.43 -1.47 -24.20
N SER A 254 0.54 -1.39 -25.19
CA SER A 254 -0.91 -1.42 -24.94
C SER A 254 -1.37 -2.70 -24.23
N GLN A 255 -0.70 -3.83 -24.52
CA GLN A 255 -0.97 -5.11 -23.87
C GLN A 255 -0.58 -5.08 -22.38
N GLY A 256 0.61 -4.55 -22.05
CA GLY A 256 1.08 -4.41 -20.67
C GLY A 256 0.19 -3.49 -19.85
N LYS A 257 -0.26 -2.38 -20.45
CA LYS A 257 -1.22 -1.44 -19.83
C LYS A 257 -2.55 -2.11 -19.51
N PHE A 258 -3.08 -2.91 -20.44
CA PHE A 258 -4.33 -3.63 -20.22
C PHE A 258 -4.23 -4.62 -19.05
N ILE A 259 -3.14 -5.37 -18.96
CA ILE A 259 -2.87 -6.26 -17.83
C ILE A 259 -2.82 -5.47 -16.51
N LEU A 260 -2.13 -4.32 -16.50
CA LEU A 260 -2.03 -3.49 -15.30
C LEU A 260 -3.40 -2.95 -14.84
N ILE A 261 -4.28 -2.56 -15.77
CA ILE A 261 -5.66 -2.15 -15.46
C ILE A 261 -6.43 -3.28 -14.74
N ILE A 262 -6.29 -4.51 -15.22
CA ILE A 262 -6.89 -5.69 -14.57
C ILE A 262 -6.35 -5.85 -13.14
N VAL A 263 -5.03 -5.68 -12.95
CA VAL A 263 -4.40 -5.75 -11.62
C VAL A 263 -4.98 -4.68 -10.68
N MET A 264 -5.15 -3.44 -11.15
CA MET A 264 -5.73 -2.35 -10.34
C MET A 264 -7.17 -2.64 -9.93
N PHE A 265 -7.96 -3.19 -10.86
CA PHE A 265 -9.35 -3.56 -10.61
C PHE A 265 -9.45 -4.70 -9.59
N PHE A 266 -8.62 -5.74 -9.76
CA PHE A 266 -8.55 -6.87 -8.83
C PHE A 266 -8.07 -6.44 -7.43
N GLY A 267 -7.07 -5.56 -7.37
CA GLY A 267 -6.58 -4.94 -6.14
C GLY A 267 -7.66 -4.21 -5.36
N ARG A 268 -8.52 -3.45 -6.06
CA ARG A 268 -9.65 -2.72 -5.47
C ARG A 268 -10.77 -3.66 -5.00
N LEU A 269 -11.05 -4.71 -5.77
CA LEU A 269 -12.13 -5.66 -5.48
C LEU A 269 -11.74 -6.80 -4.53
N LYS A 270 -10.48 -6.88 -4.09
CA LYS A 270 -10.01 -7.95 -3.19
C LYS A 270 -10.84 -8.11 -1.91
N LYS A 271 -11.42 -7.01 -1.39
CA LYS A 271 -12.32 -7.03 -0.21
C LYS A 271 -13.61 -7.83 -0.48
N PHE A 272 -14.06 -7.89 -1.73
CA PHE A 272 -15.28 -8.55 -2.16
C PHE A 272 -15.03 -9.95 -2.76
N SER A 273 -13.92 -10.13 -3.48
CA SER A 273 -13.60 -11.37 -4.20
C SER A 273 -13.02 -12.46 -3.29
N LEU A 274 -12.15 -12.12 -2.35
CA LEU A 274 -11.67 -13.06 -1.34
C LEU A 274 -12.57 -12.93 -0.11
N LYS A 275 -13.37 -13.95 0.18
CA LYS A 275 -14.06 -14.12 1.48
C LYS A 275 -13.06 -14.05 2.64
N GLY A 276 -12.67 -12.84 3.07
CA GLY A 276 -11.92 -12.55 4.29
C GLY A 276 -10.67 -13.40 4.52
N GLY A 277 -9.79 -13.54 3.53
CA GLY A 277 -8.41 -14.00 3.76
C GLY A 277 -8.26 -15.44 4.27
N LYS A 278 -8.83 -16.43 3.58
CA LYS A 278 -8.49 -17.86 3.78
C LYS A 278 -7.12 -18.28 3.21
N ALA A 279 -6.21 -17.36 2.90
CA ALA A 279 -4.98 -17.69 2.15
C ALA A 279 -3.73 -17.98 3.00
N TRP A 280 -3.82 -17.97 4.34
CA TRP A 280 -2.70 -18.31 5.21
C TRP A 280 -3.13 -19.24 6.34
N LYS A 281 -3.35 -20.51 6.00
CA LYS A 281 -3.11 -21.61 6.94
C LYS A 281 -1.71 -22.14 6.64
N LEU A 282 -0.73 -21.69 7.41
CA LEU A 282 0.54 -22.40 7.56
C LEU A 282 0.41 -23.22 8.85
N SER A 283 0.42 -24.54 8.65
CA SER A 283 0.10 -25.64 9.58
C SER A 283 -1.38 -25.94 9.81
#